data_AF-A0A7L2J9M1-F1
#
_entry.id   AF-A0A7L2J9M1-F1
#
_cell.length_a   1.000
_cell.length_b   1.000
_cell.length_c   1.000
_cell.angle_alpha   90.00
_cell.angle_beta   90.00
_cell.angle_gamma   90.00
#
_symmetry.space_group_name_H-M   'P 1'
#
loop_
_entity.id
_entity.type
_entity.pdbx_description
1 polymer ?
#
loop_
_entity_poly.entity_id
_entity_poly.type
_entity_poly.pdbx_seq_one_letter_code
_entity_poly.pdbx_strand_id
1 'polypeptide(L)'
;PQKSPNFCDFPALLSPACASLCLQGALRALHRSQSPSCSRFCRALIGCLDKPDPASCQSPLLTSLQDPARSRLLEAAMTVLDPQGLRDLFRDHLKGHVRGMASHRVANHGLQRLLDHAPEDVVEEVLSELGPALEEPLARGHPGVVLALLGAAHRHPRLQGEALRCLFQVGRAP
;
A
#
# COMPACT_ATOMS: atom_id res chain seq x y z
N PRO A 1 3.25 30.10 23.37
CA PRO A 1 2.06 29.34 22.93
C PRO A 1 2.02 29.20 21.39
N GLN A 2 2.77 28.23 20.86
CA GLN A 2 2.71 27.88 19.42
C GLN A 2 1.42 27.10 19.18
N LYS A 3 0.49 27.72 18.47
CA LYS A 3 -0.76 27.12 18.01
C LYS A 3 -0.40 26.05 16.97
N SER A 4 -0.55 24.78 17.33
CA SER A 4 -0.45 23.67 16.38
C SER A 4 -1.37 23.96 15.19
N PRO A 5 -0.94 23.75 13.93
CA PRO A 5 -1.81 23.97 12.79
C PRO A 5 -3.03 23.04 12.93
N ASN A 6 -4.23 23.60 12.79
CA ASN A 6 -5.47 22.83 12.85
C ASN A 6 -5.50 21.87 11.64
N PHE A 7 -5.26 20.59 11.87
CA PHE A 7 -5.27 19.51 10.86
C PHE A 7 -6.70 19.14 10.36
N CYS A 8 -7.70 19.98 10.61
CA CYS A 8 -9.10 19.67 10.36
C CYS A 8 -9.53 19.77 8.87
N ASP A 9 -8.72 20.40 8.01
CA ASP A 9 -9.09 20.64 6.59
C ASP A 9 -8.54 19.61 5.60
N PHE A 10 -7.82 18.58 6.09
CA PHE A 10 -7.27 17.52 5.23
C PHE A 10 -8.31 16.79 4.36
N PRO A 11 -9.53 16.47 4.85
CA PRO A 11 -10.53 15.78 4.02
C PRO A 11 -10.97 16.59 2.79
N ALA A 12 -11.04 17.92 2.91
CA ALA A 12 -11.38 18.80 1.80
C ALA A 12 -10.26 18.85 0.73
N LEU A 13 -9.01 18.66 1.15
CA LEU A 13 -7.83 18.55 0.29
C LEU A 13 -7.72 17.18 -0.42
N LEU A 14 -8.51 16.19 -0.03
CA LEU A 14 -8.56 14.88 -0.72
C LEU A 14 -9.48 14.90 -1.94
N SER A 15 -10.34 15.91 -2.09
CA SER A 15 -11.40 15.93 -3.12
C SER A 15 -10.97 16.45 -4.49
N PRO A 16 -10.16 17.51 -4.64
CA PRO A 16 -9.68 17.92 -5.96
C PRO A 16 -8.37 17.22 -6.32
N ALA A 17 -8.27 16.69 -7.55
CA ALA A 17 -7.07 16.01 -8.06
C ALA A 17 -5.77 16.84 -7.89
N CYS A 18 -5.87 18.16 -8.01
CA CYS A 18 -4.75 19.08 -7.81
C CYS A 18 -4.21 19.06 -6.38
N ALA A 19 -5.08 18.96 -5.37
CA ALA A 19 -4.66 18.92 -3.97
C ALA A 19 -3.98 17.59 -3.64
N SER A 20 -4.46 16.47 -4.19
CA SER A 20 -3.78 15.17 -4.11
C SER A 20 -2.37 15.22 -4.69
N LEU A 21 -2.18 15.85 -5.86
CA LEU A 21 -0.85 16.01 -6.48
C LEU A 21 0.08 16.90 -5.64
N CYS A 22 -0.43 18.01 -5.08
CA CYS A 22 0.34 18.87 -4.18
C CYS A 22 0.79 18.11 -2.92
N LEU A 23 -0.08 17.29 -2.32
CA LEU A 23 0.24 16.48 -1.15
C LEU A 23 1.28 15.39 -1.48
N GLN A 24 1.19 14.74 -2.65
CA GLN A 24 2.21 13.81 -3.13
C GLN A 24 3.56 14.50 -3.32
N GLY A 25 3.57 15.71 -3.88
CA GLY A 25 4.78 16.54 -4.03
C GLY A 25 5.39 16.90 -2.67
N ALA A 26 4.55 17.34 -1.72
CA ALA A 26 4.98 17.67 -0.36
C ALA A 26 5.58 16.46 0.36
N LEU A 27 4.95 15.28 0.28
CA LEU A 27 5.46 14.03 0.84
C LEU A 27 6.86 13.70 0.31
N ARG A 28 7.05 13.77 -1.01
CA ARG A 28 8.35 13.49 -1.64
C ARG A 28 9.42 14.50 -1.23
N ALA A 29 9.07 15.78 -1.12
CA ALA A 29 9.98 16.83 -0.69
C ALA A 29 10.40 16.67 0.79
N LEU A 30 9.44 16.34 1.67
CA LEU A 30 9.69 16.07 3.09
C LEU A 30 10.53 14.81 3.31
N HIS A 31 10.32 13.78 2.49
CA HIS A 31 11.12 12.56 2.53
C HIS A 31 12.56 12.82 2.10
N ARG A 32 12.77 13.55 1.00
CA ARG A 32 14.13 13.91 0.53
C ARG A 32 14.90 14.76 1.52
N SER A 33 14.22 15.60 2.30
CA SER A 33 14.86 16.41 3.34
C SER A 33 15.07 15.67 4.67
N GLN A 34 14.72 14.37 4.76
CA GLN A 34 14.78 13.54 5.96
C GLN A 34 14.10 14.20 7.18
N SER A 35 13.05 14.98 6.93
CA SER A 35 12.39 15.73 8.00
C SER A 35 11.61 14.78 8.91
N PRO A 36 11.72 14.88 10.24
CA PRO A 36 10.86 14.13 11.18
C PRO A 36 9.36 14.47 11.01
N SER A 37 9.04 15.55 10.29
CA SER A 37 7.68 15.90 9.92
C SER A 37 7.06 14.98 8.88
N CYS A 38 7.87 14.23 8.10
CA CYS A 38 7.38 13.33 7.05
C CYS A 38 6.54 12.18 7.63
N SER A 39 7.06 11.49 8.65
CA SER A 39 6.34 10.39 9.32
C SER A 39 5.08 10.89 10.04
N ARG A 40 5.16 12.06 10.70
CA ARG A 40 4.01 12.69 11.36
C ARG A 40 2.91 13.04 10.35
N PHE A 41 3.29 13.59 9.21
CA PHE A 41 2.35 13.91 8.13
C PHE A 41 1.71 12.65 7.55
N CYS A 42 2.47 11.57 7.36
CA CYS A 42 1.91 10.30 6.88
C CYS A 42 0.93 9.69 7.86
N ARG A 43 1.27 9.66 9.16
CA ARG A 43 0.35 9.18 10.19
C ARG A 43 -0.93 10.01 10.24
N ALA A 44 -0.83 11.33 10.11
CA ALA A 44 -2.00 12.21 10.03
C ALA A 44 -2.85 11.95 8.78
N LEU A 45 -2.22 11.74 7.62
CA LEU A 45 -2.91 11.43 6.36
C LEU A 45 -3.64 10.08 6.45
N ILE A 46 -2.97 9.03 6.94
CA ILE A 46 -3.55 7.71 7.15
C ILE A 46 -4.74 7.82 8.12
N GLY A 47 -4.58 8.48 9.26
CA GLY A 47 -5.67 8.69 10.21
C GLY A 47 -6.85 9.51 9.66
N CYS A 48 -6.63 10.39 8.69
CA CYS A 48 -7.73 11.09 8.01
C CYS A 48 -8.52 10.18 7.05
N LEU A 49 -7.83 9.23 6.42
CA LEU A 49 -8.41 8.27 5.49
C LEU A 49 -9.02 7.05 6.21
N ASP A 50 -8.57 6.76 7.43
CA ASP A 50 -9.04 5.67 8.27
C ASP A 50 -10.29 6.01 9.10
N LYS A 51 -10.97 7.13 8.80
CA LYS A 51 -12.17 7.50 9.54
C LYS A 51 -13.28 6.46 9.30
N PRO A 52 -13.80 5.81 10.35
CA PRO A 52 -14.77 4.73 10.21
C PRO A 52 -16.07 5.25 9.61
N ASP A 53 -16.49 4.62 8.52
CA ASP A 53 -17.84 4.74 8.00
C ASP A 53 -18.68 3.65 8.68
N PRO A 54 -19.72 4.01 9.48
CA PRO A 54 -20.54 3.03 10.19
C PRO A 54 -21.29 2.06 9.27
N ALA A 55 -21.33 2.30 7.95
CA ALA A 55 -21.97 1.42 6.97
C ALA A 55 -21.03 0.38 6.33
N SER A 56 -19.72 0.43 6.60
CA SER A 56 -18.71 -0.41 5.93
C SER A 56 -18.29 -1.60 6.79
N CYS A 57 -18.42 -2.83 6.26
CA CYS A 57 -17.80 -4.03 6.85
C CYS A 57 -16.30 -4.13 6.54
N GLN A 58 -15.76 -3.27 5.67
CA GLN A 58 -14.35 -3.24 5.27
C GLN A 58 -13.60 -2.09 5.93
N SER A 59 -12.27 -2.23 6.06
CA SER A 59 -11.45 -1.14 6.59
C SER A 59 -11.55 0.10 5.67
N PRO A 60 -11.75 1.31 6.23
CA PRO A 60 -11.93 2.53 5.44
C PRO A 60 -10.69 2.87 4.59
N LEU A 61 -9.50 2.45 5.03
CA LEU A 61 -8.28 2.53 4.23
C LEU A 61 -8.29 1.59 3.01
N LEU A 62 -8.82 0.38 3.15
CA LEU A 62 -8.97 -0.53 2.02
C LEU A 62 -9.97 0.02 1.00
N THR A 63 -11.08 0.61 1.45
CA THR A 63 -12.01 1.35 0.57
C THR A 63 -11.30 2.52 -0.12
N SER A 64 -10.44 3.25 0.59
CA SER A 64 -9.66 4.35 0.03
C SER A 64 -8.62 3.88 -1.01
N LEU A 65 -8.06 2.67 -0.87
CA LEU A 65 -7.19 2.06 -1.88
C LEU A 65 -7.93 1.62 -3.15
N GLN A 66 -9.24 1.40 -3.06
CA GLN A 66 -10.08 1.08 -4.21
C GLN A 66 -10.54 2.32 -4.99
N ASP A 67 -10.43 3.51 -4.40
CA ASP A 67 -10.80 4.78 -5.01
C ASP A 67 -9.63 5.40 -5.81
N PRO A 68 -9.79 5.69 -7.12
CA PRO A 68 -8.71 6.23 -7.95
C PRO A 68 -8.11 7.57 -7.49
N ALA A 69 -8.90 8.42 -6.80
CA ALA A 69 -8.45 9.73 -6.35
C ALA A 69 -7.66 9.63 -5.04
N ARG A 70 -8.09 8.74 -4.13
CA ARG A 70 -7.50 8.53 -2.81
C ARG A 70 -6.33 7.55 -2.82
N SER A 71 -6.36 6.53 -3.68
CA SER A 71 -5.34 5.47 -3.71
C SER A 71 -3.93 6.01 -3.93
N ARG A 72 -3.78 7.05 -4.77
CA ARG A 72 -2.48 7.67 -5.08
C ARG A 72 -1.82 8.32 -3.87
N LEU A 73 -2.60 8.82 -2.93
CA LEU A 73 -2.07 9.40 -1.68
C LEU A 73 -1.57 8.32 -0.74
N LEU A 74 -2.30 7.21 -0.64
CA LEU A 74 -1.85 6.06 0.14
C LEU A 74 -0.60 5.43 -0.48
N GLU A 75 -0.52 5.34 -1.80
CA GLU A 75 0.71 4.94 -2.48
C GLU A 75 1.88 5.86 -2.11
N ALA A 76 1.69 7.17 -2.16
CA ALA A 76 2.75 8.12 -1.78
C ALA A 76 3.12 8.01 -0.29
N ALA A 77 2.16 7.77 0.60
CA ALA A 77 2.44 7.52 2.01
C ALA A 77 3.28 6.26 2.19
N MET A 78 2.94 5.16 1.51
CA MET A 78 3.70 3.90 1.55
C MET A 78 5.16 4.07 1.13
N THR A 79 5.48 5.01 0.21
CA THR A 79 6.89 5.26 -0.19
C THR A 79 7.76 5.90 0.87
N VAL A 80 7.16 6.47 1.92
CA VAL A 80 7.88 7.28 2.91
C VAL A 80 7.67 6.78 4.35
N LEU A 81 6.76 5.83 4.56
CA LEU A 81 6.60 5.15 5.84
C LEU A 81 7.88 4.38 6.17
N ASP A 82 8.22 4.38 7.46
CA ASP A 82 9.28 3.52 7.96
C ASP A 82 8.81 2.05 7.99
N PRO A 83 9.73 1.08 8.17
CA PRO A 83 9.37 -0.33 8.19
C PRO A 83 8.29 -0.67 9.22
N GLN A 84 8.27 0.00 10.38
CA GLN A 84 7.24 -0.23 11.39
C GLN A 84 5.87 0.28 10.94
N GLY A 85 5.81 1.47 10.33
CA GLY A 85 4.57 2.01 9.78
C GLY A 85 3.97 1.14 8.66
N LEU A 86 4.81 0.51 7.84
CA LEU A 86 4.35 -0.45 6.83
C LEU A 86 3.81 -1.74 7.47
N ARG A 87 4.44 -2.24 8.54
CA ARG A 87 3.94 -3.40 9.30
C ARG A 87 2.58 -3.11 9.92
N ASP A 88 2.44 -1.95 10.57
CA ASP A 88 1.17 -1.55 11.20
C ASP A 88 0.07 -1.38 10.14
N LEU A 89 0.36 -0.66 9.05
CA LEU A 89 -0.58 -0.51 7.93
C LEU A 89 -1.04 -1.86 7.37
N PHE A 90 -0.10 -2.79 7.15
CA PHE A 90 -0.41 -4.11 6.63
C PHE A 90 -1.26 -4.92 7.60
N ARG A 91 -0.81 -5.04 8.86
CA ARG A 91 -1.49 -5.82 9.91
C ARG A 91 -2.91 -5.33 10.15
N ASP A 92 -3.08 -4.01 10.26
CA ASP A 92 -4.33 -3.43 10.74
C ASP A 92 -5.38 -3.29 9.63
N HIS A 93 -4.97 -3.23 8.35
CA HIS A 93 -5.90 -2.90 7.26
C HIS A 93 -5.84 -3.79 6.02
N LEU A 94 -4.70 -4.45 5.72
CA LEU A 94 -4.48 -5.11 4.42
C LEU A 94 -4.40 -6.62 4.52
N LYS A 95 -3.92 -7.15 5.66
CA LYS A 95 -3.82 -8.59 5.91
C LYS A 95 -5.19 -9.25 5.74
N GLY A 96 -5.23 -10.39 5.04
CA GLY A 96 -6.46 -11.11 4.70
C GLY A 96 -7.23 -10.55 3.50
N HIS A 97 -6.75 -9.45 2.89
CA HIS A 97 -7.39 -8.82 1.73
C HIS A 97 -6.45 -8.70 0.51
N VAL A 98 -5.22 -9.19 0.61
CA VAL A 98 -4.15 -9.06 -0.40
C VAL A 98 -4.60 -9.63 -1.74
N ARG A 99 -5.24 -10.80 -1.74
CA ARG A 99 -5.75 -11.44 -2.98
C ARG A 99 -6.80 -10.57 -3.68
N GLY A 100 -7.72 -9.99 -2.90
CA GLY A 100 -8.73 -9.05 -3.40
C GLY A 100 -8.09 -7.78 -3.97
N MET A 101 -7.10 -7.23 -3.27
CA MET A 101 -6.35 -6.05 -3.73
C MET A 101 -5.58 -6.32 -5.01
N ALA A 102 -4.85 -7.44 -5.10
CA ALA A 102 -4.08 -7.85 -6.28
C ALA A 102 -4.95 -7.94 -7.54
N SER A 103 -6.21 -8.35 -7.34
CA SER A 103 -7.19 -8.52 -8.40
C SER A 103 -8.02 -7.27 -8.72
N HIS A 104 -7.90 -6.22 -7.93
CA HIS A 104 -8.74 -5.03 -8.07
C HIS A 104 -8.08 -3.98 -8.98
N ARG A 105 -8.86 -3.36 -9.89
CA ARG A 105 -8.37 -2.45 -10.93
C ARG A 105 -7.57 -1.22 -10.42
N VAL A 106 -7.82 -0.81 -9.17
CA VAL A 106 -7.12 0.34 -8.51
C VAL A 106 -6.15 -0.14 -7.43
N ALA A 107 -6.68 -0.81 -6.40
CA ALA A 107 -5.90 -1.28 -5.24
C ALA A 107 -4.69 -2.17 -5.57
N ASN A 108 -4.61 -2.79 -6.76
CA ASN A 108 -3.41 -3.53 -7.18
C ASN A 108 -2.15 -2.65 -7.19
N HIS A 109 -2.29 -1.35 -7.49
CA HIS A 109 -1.17 -0.41 -7.45
C HIS A 109 -0.72 -0.10 -6.02
N GLY A 110 -1.65 -0.03 -5.08
CA GLY A 110 -1.35 0.09 -3.66
C GLY A 110 -0.55 -1.11 -3.14
N LEU A 111 -0.92 -2.33 -3.55
CA LEU A 111 -0.18 -3.54 -3.19
C LEU A 111 1.24 -3.56 -3.79
N GLN A 112 1.38 -3.21 -5.07
CA GLN A 112 2.70 -3.06 -5.70
C GLN A 112 3.57 -2.06 -4.94
N ARG A 113 2.98 -0.92 -4.58
CA ARG A 113 3.68 0.13 -3.84
C ARG A 113 4.11 -0.31 -2.44
N LEU A 114 3.26 -1.04 -1.74
CA LEU A 114 3.60 -1.65 -0.47
C LEU A 114 4.82 -2.58 -0.65
N LEU A 115 4.78 -3.47 -1.64
CA LEU A 115 5.84 -4.43 -1.92
C LEU A 115 7.18 -3.79 -2.32
N ASP A 116 7.16 -2.64 -2.98
CA ASP A 116 8.38 -1.89 -3.31
C ASP A 116 9.19 -1.50 -2.05
N HIS A 117 8.51 -1.30 -0.91
CA HIS A 117 9.11 -0.79 0.33
C HIS A 117 8.96 -1.71 1.54
N ALA A 118 8.22 -2.82 1.40
CA ALA A 118 7.88 -3.72 2.50
C ALA A 118 9.13 -4.37 3.14
N PRO A 119 9.15 -4.50 4.48
CA PRO A 119 10.11 -5.34 5.18
C PRO A 119 9.83 -6.82 4.96
N GLU A 120 10.84 -7.67 5.23
CA GLU A 120 10.84 -9.12 4.92
C GLU A 120 9.59 -9.85 5.42
N ASP A 121 9.16 -9.61 6.66
CA ASP A 121 7.99 -10.26 7.27
C ASP A 121 6.67 -9.90 6.59
N VAL A 122 6.53 -8.66 6.10
CA VAL A 122 5.35 -8.26 5.32
C VAL A 122 5.36 -8.92 3.95
N VAL A 123 6.54 -9.06 3.33
CA VAL A 123 6.69 -9.77 2.05
C VAL A 123 6.36 -11.26 2.21
N GLU A 124 6.82 -11.88 3.30
CA GLU A 124 6.51 -13.27 3.65
C GLU A 124 5.00 -13.49 3.82
N GLU A 125 4.32 -12.62 4.55
CA GLU A 125 2.86 -12.70 4.73
C GLU A 125 2.09 -12.49 3.41
N VAL A 126 2.51 -11.53 2.58
CA VAL A 126 1.92 -11.33 1.24
C VAL A 126 2.17 -12.55 0.36
N LEU A 127 3.36 -13.15 0.40
CA LEU A 127 3.69 -14.34 -0.36
C LEU A 127 2.85 -15.55 0.08
N SER A 128 2.65 -15.71 1.39
CA SER A 128 1.79 -16.76 1.95
C SER A 128 0.33 -16.60 1.51
N GLU A 129 -0.20 -15.37 1.52
CA GLU A 129 -1.60 -15.10 1.16
C GLU A 129 -1.84 -15.14 -0.36
N LEU A 130 -0.95 -14.54 -1.14
CA LEU A 130 -1.13 -14.36 -2.59
C LEU A 130 -0.47 -15.46 -3.42
N GLY A 131 0.60 -16.08 -2.95
CA GLY A 131 1.40 -17.08 -3.66
C GLY A 131 0.55 -18.20 -4.30
N PRO A 132 -0.38 -18.83 -3.57
CA PRO A 132 -1.27 -19.87 -4.11
C PRO A 132 -2.29 -19.37 -5.16
N ALA A 133 -2.45 -18.06 -5.30
CA ALA A 133 -3.48 -17.42 -6.13
C ALA A 133 -2.90 -16.42 -7.14
N LEU A 134 -1.60 -16.53 -7.48
CA LEU A 134 -0.92 -15.62 -8.41
C LEU A 134 -1.49 -15.63 -9.84
N GLU A 135 -2.21 -16.68 -10.24
CA GLU A 135 -2.92 -16.74 -11.52
C GLU A 135 -4.00 -15.67 -11.66
N GLU A 136 -4.65 -15.29 -10.57
CA GLU A 136 -5.76 -14.34 -10.60
C GLU A 136 -5.36 -12.92 -11.00
N PRO A 137 -4.34 -12.28 -10.38
CA PRO A 137 -3.89 -10.99 -10.87
C PRO A 137 -3.36 -11.07 -12.31
N LEU A 138 -2.74 -12.19 -12.71
CA LEU A 138 -2.28 -12.37 -14.10
C LEU A 138 -3.46 -12.43 -15.09
N ALA A 139 -4.47 -13.24 -14.80
CA ALA A 139 -5.68 -13.36 -15.61
C ALA A 139 -6.46 -12.04 -15.70
N ARG A 140 -6.37 -11.20 -14.66
CA ARG A 140 -6.97 -9.86 -14.64
C ARG A 140 -6.11 -8.77 -15.30
N GLY A 141 -4.96 -9.12 -15.87
CA GLY A 141 -4.07 -8.16 -16.54
C GLY A 141 -3.29 -7.28 -15.57
N HIS A 142 -3.01 -7.75 -14.35
CA HIS A 142 -2.21 -7.06 -13.34
C HIS A 142 -0.84 -7.75 -13.09
N PRO A 143 0.00 -7.99 -14.12
CA PRO A 143 1.29 -8.66 -13.96
C PRO A 143 2.27 -7.87 -13.09
N GLY A 144 2.06 -6.55 -12.95
CA GLY A 144 2.84 -5.69 -12.06
C GLY A 144 2.83 -6.17 -10.60
N VAL A 145 1.75 -6.79 -10.14
CA VAL A 145 1.69 -7.37 -8.77
C VAL A 145 2.71 -8.49 -8.61
N VAL A 146 2.79 -9.40 -9.58
CA VAL A 146 3.74 -10.51 -9.56
C VAL A 146 5.18 -9.99 -9.66
N LEU A 147 5.42 -9.01 -10.52
CA LEU A 147 6.74 -8.36 -10.63
C LEU A 147 7.16 -7.68 -9.33
N ALA A 148 6.26 -6.96 -8.67
CA ALA A 148 6.54 -6.31 -7.39
C ALA A 148 6.81 -7.34 -6.29
N LEU A 149 6.06 -8.44 -6.24
CA LEU A 149 6.28 -9.52 -5.26
C LEU A 149 7.63 -10.20 -5.48
N LEU A 150 7.98 -10.52 -6.72
CA LEU A 150 9.29 -11.09 -7.07
C LEU A 150 10.42 -10.11 -6.77
N GLY A 151 10.25 -8.83 -7.08
CA GLY A 151 11.21 -7.78 -6.75
C GLY A 151 11.41 -7.61 -5.24
N ALA A 152 10.33 -7.72 -4.47
CA ALA A 152 10.38 -7.71 -3.01
C ALA A 152 11.10 -8.94 -2.45
N ALA A 153 10.72 -10.14 -2.90
CA ALA A 153 11.37 -11.39 -2.51
C ALA A 153 12.85 -11.41 -2.91
N HIS A 154 13.23 -10.80 -4.03
CA HIS A 154 14.63 -10.71 -4.45
C HIS A 154 15.51 -9.96 -3.42
N ARG A 155 14.98 -8.97 -2.70
CA ARG A 155 15.70 -8.27 -1.63
C ARG A 155 15.96 -9.15 -0.39
N HIS A 156 15.26 -10.27 -0.27
CA HIS A 156 15.28 -11.14 0.90
C HIS A 156 15.63 -12.59 0.50
N PRO A 157 16.91 -13.01 0.61
CA PRO A 157 17.37 -14.32 0.13
C PRO A 157 16.55 -15.53 0.61
N ARG A 158 15.96 -15.45 1.82
CA ARG A 158 15.13 -16.51 2.40
C ARG A 158 13.83 -16.74 1.63
N LEU A 159 13.27 -15.69 1.03
CA LEU A 159 11.96 -15.72 0.34
C LEU A 159 12.07 -16.07 -1.14
N GLN A 160 13.25 -15.92 -1.75
CA GLN A 160 13.44 -16.13 -3.20
C GLN A 160 13.02 -17.53 -3.66
N GLY A 161 13.39 -18.56 -2.88
CA GLY A 161 13.05 -19.94 -3.22
C GLY A 161 11.55 -20.22 -3.19
N GLU A 162 10.83 -19.64 -2.24
CA GLU A 162 9.37 -19.75 -2.16
C GLU A 162 8.69 -18.96 -3.28
N ALA A 163 9.12 -17.72 -3.52
CA ALA A 163 8.56 -16.88 -4.58
C ALA A 163 8.68 -17.53 -5.97
N LEU A 164 9.83 -18.15 -6.28
CA LEU A 164 10.01 -18.89 -7.52
C LEU A 164 9.12 -20.14 -7.58
N ARG A 165 8.93 -20.87 -6.47
CA ARG A 165 8.02 -22.02 -6.43
C ARG A 165 6.59 -21.61 -6.74
N CYS A 166 6.09 -20.52 -6.14
CA CYS A 166 4.77 -20.00 -6.44
C CYS A 166 4.64 -19.65 -7.93
N LEU A 167 5.63 -18.99 -8.52
CA LEU A 167 5.61 -18.64 -9.95
C LEU A 167 5.57 -19.90 -10.86
N PHE A 168 6.34 -20.93 -10.55
CA PHE A 168 6.34 -22.17 -11.34
C PHE A 168 5.05 -22.98 -11.20
N GLN A 169 4.32 -22.83 -10.11
CA GLN A 169 3.02 -23.47 -9.93
C GLN A 169 1.96 -22.85 -10.85
N VAL A 170 1.97 -21.52 -11.02
CA VAL A 170 1.10 -20.80 -11.97
C VAL A 170 1.30 -21.30 -13.40
N GLY A 171 2.56 -21.48 -13.83
CA GLY A 171 2.88 -21.94 -15.19
C GLY A 171 2.53 -23.41 -15.47
N ARG A 172 2.00 -24.14 -14.49
CA ARG A 172 1.57 -25.55 -14.61
C ARG A 172 0.06 -25.74 -14.64
N ALA A 173 -0.73 -24.68 -14.49
CA ALA A 173 -2.18 -24.77 -14.67
C ALA A 173 -2.52 -25.09 -16.14
N PRO A 174 -3.40 -26.08 -16.39
CA PRO A 174 -3.73 -26.57 -17.74
C PRO A 174 -4.51 -25.57 -18.60
#